data_AF-A0A9D3YJC5-F1
#
_entry.id   AF-A0A9D3YJC5-F1
#
_cell.length_a   1.000
_cell.length_b   1.000
_cell.length_c   1.000
_cell.angle_alpha   90.00
_cell.angle_beta   90.00
_cell.angle_gamma   90.00
#
_symmetry.space_group_name_H-M   'P 1'
#
loop_
_entity.id
_entity.type
_entity.pdbx_description
1 polymer ?
#
loop_
_entity_poly.entity_id
_entity_poly.type
_entity_poly.pdbx_seq_one_letter_code
_entity_poly.pdbx_strand_id
1 'polypeptide(L)'
;MQYLSQLSGLGKIEHYAQSLTAVGNADRIIRIDGKSENNVSFQGDSICTILDICVLPSGQVLVVDQNNKKVKLLNQQYLLLSHCSVSGKPQYMCQITPSEVGVTVGSEVQFIKVNNNQLVKDRKLKFQHGGYGIASHQGDLFVTSGTELYNYSLDGKLVSKLHENKSVTGRGKNHIGFISMIKNISL
;
A
#
# COMPACT_ATOMS: atom_id res chain seq x y z
N MET A 1 20.85 4.67 13.50
CA MET A 1 20.49 3.43 14.22
C MET A 1 18.98 3.28 14.49
N GLN A 2 18.12 4.28 14.21
CA GLN A 2 16.69 4.27 14.60
C GLN A 2 15.73 3.40 13.76
N TYR A 3 16.10 2.93 12.56
CA TYR A 3 15.18 2.16 11.70
C TYR A 3 15.05 0.67 12.06
N LEU A 4 16.05 0.09 12.73
CA LEU A 4 16.09 -1.36 13.00
C LEU A 4 15.24 -1.79 14.20
N SER A 5 14.96 -0.87 15.14
CA SER A 5 14.09 -1.16 16.28
C SER A 5 12.64 -1.44 15.87
N GLN A 6 12.24 -1.09 14.64
CA GLN A 6 10.91 -1.40 14.10
C GLN A 6 10.79 -2.85 13.60
N LEU A 7 11.90 -3.57 13.43
CA LEU A 7 11.92 -4.94 12.90
C LEU A 7 12.00 -6.01 13.99
N SER A 8 12.21 -5.65 15.25
CA SER A 8 12.41 -6.62 16.35
C SER A 8 11.16 -7.48 16.65
N GLY A 9 10.00 -7.10 16.13
CA GLY A 9 8.75 -7.88 16.22
C GLY A 9 8.56 -8.93 15.12
N LEU A 10 9.40 -8.94 14.08
CA LEU A 10 9.24 -9.83 12.91
C LEU A 10 10.06 -11.13 13.01
N GLY A 11 10.89 -11.29 14.04
CA GLY A 11 11.76 -12.44 14.22
C GLY A 11 13.16 -12.06 14.69
N LYS A 12 14.07 -13.04 14.68
CA LYS A 12 15.50 -12.83 14.94
C LYS A 12 16.13 -12.16 13.72
N ILE A 13 16.76 -11.00 13.94
CA ILE A 13 17.49 -10.28 12.91
C ILE A 13 18.95 -10.74 12.97
N GLU A 14 19.45 -11.33 11.89
CA GLU A 14 20.86 -11.71 11.77
C GLU A 14 21.56 -10.77 10.77
N HIS A 15 22.67 -10.17 11.21
CA HIS A 15 23.48 -9.28 10.38
C HIS A 15 24.52 -10.10 9.60
N TYR A 16 24.41 -10.10 8.28
CA TYR A 16 25.45 -10.65 7.41
C TYR A 16 26.24 -9.50 6.78
N ALA A 17 27.53 -9.41 7.11
CA ALA A 17 28.47 -8.58 6.36
C ALA A 17 29.01 -9.42 5.19
N GLN A 18 28.72 -9.04 3.95
CA GLN A 18 29.46 -9.55 2.79
C GLN A 18 30.67 -8.66 2.52
N SER A 19 31.80 -9.29 2.16
CA SER A 19 33.06 -8.62 1.93
C SER A 19 33.00 -7.70 0.71
N LEU A 20 33.56 -6.51 0.88
CA LEU A 20 33.72 -5.45 -0.11
C LEU A 20 34.31 -5.97 -1.44
N THR A 21 33.64 -5.70 -2.56
CA THR A 21 34.35 -5.48 -3.83
C THR A 21 34.59 -3.97 -4.00
N ALA A 22 35.67 -3.64 -4.71
CA ALA A 22 36.48 -2.42 -4.60
C ALA A 22 35.83 -1.07 -5.03
N VAL A 23 34.50 -0.95 -5.07
CA VAL A 23 33.82 0.31 -5.37
C VAL A 23 32.74 0.53 -4.31
N GLY A 24 33.07 1.36 -3.32
CA GLY A 24 32.39 1.50 -2.04
C GLY A 24 30.88 1.71 -2.12
N ASN A 25 30.14 0.69 -1.71
CA ASN A 25 29.13 0.72 -0.65
C ASN A 25 28.75 -0.72 -0.34
N ALA A 26 28.99 -1.18 0.88
CA ALA A 26 28.58 -2.52 1.28
C ALA A 26 27.04 -2.54 1.41
N ASP A 27 26.36 -3.21 0.48
CA ASP A 27 24.93 -3.49 0.60
C ASP A 27 24.69 -4.24 1.91
N ARG A 28 23.92 -3.62 2.81
CA ARG A 28 23.49 -4.27 4.05
C ARG A 28 22.33 -5.20 3.72
N ILE A 29 22.64 -6.48 3.52
CA ILE A 29 21.63 -7.53 3.39
C ILE A 29 21.16 -7.91 4.81
N ILE A 30 19.87 -7.71 5.08
CA ILE A 30 19.24 -8.14 6.34
C ILE A 30 18.42 -9.38 6.06
N ARG A 31 18.73 -10.48 6.74
CA ARG A 31 17.90 -11.67 6.76
C ARG A 31 16.98 -11.61 7.98
N ILE A 32 15.69 -11.83 7.77
CA ILE A 32 14.69 -11.92 8.83
C ILE A 32 14.37 -13.40 8.99
N ASP A 33 14.74 -13.98 10.13
CA ASP A 33 14.44 -15.37 10.46
C ASP A 33 13.40 -15.45 11.57
N GLY A 34 12.37 -16.26 11.38
CA GLY A 34 11.23 -16.37 12.28
C GLY A 34 9.91 -16.05 11.58
N LYS A 35 8.85 -16.73 12.01
CA LYS A 35 7.50 -16.53 11.51
C LYS A 35 6.55 -16.45 12.71
N SER A 36 5.98 -15.28 12.93
CA SER A 36 4.78 -15.14 13.76
C SER A 36 3.57 -15.05 12.84
N GLU A 37 2.60 -15.95 13.02
CA GLU A 37 1.35 -15.90 12.28
C GLU A 37 0.29 -15.23 13.16
N ASN A 38 -0.32 -14.16 12.65
CA ASN A 38 -1.46 -13.52 13.28
C ASN A 38 -2.70 -13.75 12.42
N ASN A 39 -3.77 -14.25 13.03
CA ASN A 39 -5.01 -14.47 12.31
C ASN A 39 -5.73 -13.14 12.07
N VAL A 40 -5.83 -12.74 10.80
CA VAL A 40 -6.55 -11.53 10.37
C VAL A 40 -7.94 -11.86 9.81
N SER A 41 -8.40 -13.09 9.93
CA SER A 41 -9.73 -13.51 9.44
C SER A 41 -10.84 -13.02 10.37
N PHE A 42 -11.97 -12.67 9.78
CA PHE A 42 -13.22 -12.33 10.48
C PHE A 42 -14.29 -13.40 10.21
N GLN A 43 -15.33 -13.45 11.03
CA GLN A 43 -16.44 -14.39 10.82
C GLN A 43 -17.07 -14.19 9.43
N GLY A 44 -17.18 -15.28 8.66
CA GLY A 44 -17.72 -15.27 7.30
C GLY A 44 -16.69 -14.91 6.21
N ASP A 45 -15.42 -14.73 6.56
CA ASP A 45 -14.37 -14.61 5.56
C ASP A 45 -14.11 -15.95 4.86
N SER A 46 -13.83 -15.84 3.57
CA SER A 46 -13.17 -16.87 2.77
C SER A 46 -11.64 -16.76 2.92
N ILE A 47 -10.89 -17.48 2.09
CA ILE A 47 -9.41 -17.40 2.06
C ILE A 47 -8.99 -15.94 1.85
N CYS A 48 -8.34 -15.37 2.88
CA CYS A 48 -7.81 -14.01 2.85
C CYS A 48 -6.75 -13.88 1.76
N THR A 49 -6.77 -12.78 1.00
CA THR A 49 -5.69 -12.43 0.07
C THR A 49 -5.27 -11.00 0.37
N ILE A 50 -4.19 -10.89 1.15
CA ILE A 50 -3.66 -9.60 1.59
C ILE A 50 -2.75 -9.05 0.50
N LEU A 51 -3.15 -7.93 -0.10
CA LEU A 51 -2.38 -7.29 -1.19
C LEU A 51 -1.54 -6.10 -0.73
N ASP A 52 -1.99 -5.40 0.31
CA ASP A 52 -1.32 -4.19 0.76
C ASP A 52 -1.57 -3.91 2.24
N ILE A 53 -0.66 -3.16 2.84
CA ILE A 53 -0.69 -2.77 4.26
C ILE A 53 -0.39 -1.28 4.41
N CYS A 54 -0.96 -0.64 5.42
CA CYS A 54 -0.62 0.72 5.80
C CYS A 54 -0.54 0.81 7.32
N VAL A 55 0.57 1.33 7.83
CA VAL A 55 0.76 1.56 9.26
C VAL A 55 0.51 3.04 9.52
N LEU A 56 -0.48 3.34 10.37
CA LEU A 56 -0.77 4.72 10.78
C LEU A 56 0.22 5.21 11.86
N PRO A 57 0.37 6.52 12.05
CA PRO A 57 1.18 7.10 13.13
C PRO A 57 0.76 6.63 14.54
N SER A 58 -0.49 6.21 14.73
CA SER A 58 -0.96 5.59 15.97
C SER A 58 -0.38 4.19 16.22
N GLY A 59 0.33 3.60 15.24
CA GLY A 59 0.82 2.23 15.24
C GLY A 59 -0.23 1.19 14.86
N GLN A 60 -1.47 1.60 14.58
CA GLN A 60 -2.49 0.70 14.03
C GLN A 60 -2.13 0.31 12.60
N VAL A 61 -2.48 -0.92 12.24
CA VAL A 61 -2.17 -1.49 10.94
C VAL A 61 -3.46 -1.72 10.18
N LEU A 62 -3.55 -1.20 8.97
CA LEU A 62 -4.62 -1.50 8.03
C LEU A 62 -4.12 -2.51 7.02
N VAL A 63 -4.98 -3.46 6.65
CA VAL A 63 -4.68 -4.45 5.61
C VAL A 63 -5.80 -4.49 4.59
N VAL A 64 -5.43 -4.60 3.32
CA VAL A 64 -6.34 -4.79 2.19
C VAL A 64 -6.56 -6.28 1.97
N ASP A 65 -7.78 -6.77 2.20
CA ASP A 65 -8.18 -8.15 1.93
C ASP A 65 -9.04 -8.20 0.66
N GLN A 66 -8.40 -8.55 -0.45
CA GLN A 66 -8.97 -8.47 -1.78
C GLN A 66 -10.16 -9.44 -1.97
N ASN A 67 -9.98 -10.69 -1.56
CA ASN A 67 -10.98 -11.75 -1.78
C ASN A 67 -12.24 -11.50 -0.96
N ASN A 68 -12.07 -11.04 0.28
CA ASN A 68 -13.18 -10.74 1.16
C ASN A 68 -13.76 -9.33 0.96
N LYS A 69 -13.20 -8.54 0.02
CA LYS A 69 -13.63 -7.16 -0.29
C LYS A 69 -13.66 -6.27 0.96
N LYS A 70 -12.63 -6.39 1.80
CA LYS A 70 -12.55 -5.70 3.08
C LYS A 70 -11.24 -4.95 3.24
N VAL A 71 -11.32 -3.86 3.99
CA VAL A 71 -10.16 -3.28 4.68
C VAL A 71 -10.31 -3.63 6.14
N LYS A 72 -9.25 -4.13 6.77
CA LYS A 72 -9.27 -4.57 8.16
C LYS A 72 -8.31 -3.71 8.97
N LEU A 73 -8.70 -3.39 10.19
CA LEU A 73 -7.92 -2.61 11.14
C LEU A 73 -7.42 -3.52 12.24
N LEU A 74 -6.12 -3.48 12.48
CA LEU A 74 -5.43 -4.23 13.52
C LEU A 74 -4.81 -3.25 14.53
N ASN A 75 -4.70 -3.67 15.78
CA ASN A 75 -3.88 -2.94 16.77
C ASN A 75 -2.38 -3.21 16.57
N GLN A 76 -1.55 -2.64 17.44
CA GLN A 76 -0.09 -2.81 17.43
C GLN A 76 0.37 -4.25 17.73
N GLN A 77 -0.51 -5.07 18.30
CA GLN A 77 -0.31 -6.50 18.54
C GLN A 77 -0.93 -7.36 17.43
N TYR A 78 -1.30 -6.75 16.30
CA TYR A 78 -1.91 -7.39 15.13
C TYR A 78 -3.25 -8.09 15.40
N LEU A 79 -3.95 -7.73 16.48
CA LEU A 79 -5.31 -8.18 16.76
C LEU A 79 -6.32 -7.38 15.96
N LEU A 80 -7.27 -8.07 15.33
CA LEU A 80 -8.36 -7.46 14.56
C LEU A 80 -9.27 -6.62 15.46
N LEU A 81 -9.37 -5.33 15.18
CA LEU A 81 -10.23 -4.38 15.89
C LEU A 81 -11.55 -4.12 15.16
N SER A 82 -11.49 -3.95 13.84
CA SER A 82 -12.62 -3.57 13.01
C SER A 82 -12.38 -3.94 11.55
N HIS A 83 -13.42 -3.94 10.74
CA HIS A 83 -13.32 -4.11 9.29
C HIS A 83 -14.33 -3.22 8.58
N CYS A 84 -14.06 -2.93 7.31
CA CYS A 84 -14.94 -2.15 6.45
C CYS A 84 -15.08 -2.83 5.09
N SER A 85 -16.32 -3.10 4.68
CA SER A 85 -16.61 -3.65 3.36
C SER A 85 -16.58 -2.56 2.29
N VAL A 86 -15.86 -2.83 1.22
CA VAL A 86 -15.75 -1.96 0.04
C VAL A 86 -16.57 -2.52 -1.13
N SER A 87 -16.91 -1.67 -2.09
CA SER A 87 -17.82 -1.99 -3.21
C SER A 87 -17.29 -3.03 -4.21
N GLY A 88 -15.98 -3.28 -4.22
CA GLY A 88 -15.29 -4.11 -5.20
C GLY A 88 -14.09 -4.83 -4.60
N LYS A 89 -13.15 -5.25 -5.44
CA LYS A 89 -11.89 -5.89 -5.00
C LYS A 89 -10.86 -4.79 -4.67
N PRO A 90 -10.57 -4.52 -3.38
CA PRO A 90 -9.54 -3.57 -3.02
C PRO A 90 -8.16 -4.12 -3.40
N GLN A 91 -7.24 -3.25 -3.82
CA GLN A 91 -5.89 -3.69 -4.23
C GLN A 91 -4.78 -3.00 -3.43
N TYR A 92 -4.69 -1.68 -3.54
CA TYR A 92 -3.58 -0.90 -2.98
C TYR A 92 -4.10 0.20 -2.08
N MET A 93 -3.29 0.62 -1.12
CA MET A 93 -3.67 1.60 -0.13
C MET A 93 -2.50 2.53 0.16
N CYS A 94 -2.81 3.79 0.45
CA CYS A 94 -1.84 4.71 1.02
C CYS A 94 -2.46 5.54 2.13
N GLN A 95 -1.62 6.05 3.00
CA GLN A 95 -2.02 7.03 4.00
C GLN A 95 -2.32 8.38 3.33
N ILE A 96 -3.45 8.98 3.69
CA ILE A 96 -3.85 10.33 3.24
C ILE A 96 -3.66 11.33 4.38
N THR A 97 -4.08 10.96 5.59
CA THR A 97 -3.88 11.74 6.81
C THR A 97 -3.49 10.81 7.96
N PRO A 98 -3.14 11.32 9.17
CA PRO A 98 -2.87 10.46 10.33
C PRO A 98 -3.97 9.45 10.68
N SER A 99 -5.22 9.68 10.26
CA SER A 99 -6.37 8.83 10.54
C SER A 99 -7.21 8.51 9.31
N GLU A 100 -6.66 8.66 8.09
CA GLU A 100 -7.36 8.39 6.84
C GLU A 100 -6.45 7.68 5.84
N VAL A 101 -7.01 6.69 5.15
CA VAL A 101 -6.36 5.98 4.05
C VAL A 101 -7.19 6.09 2.78
N GLY A 102 -6.53 6.07 1.63
CA GLY A 102 -7.14 5.93 0.31
C GLY A 102 -6.87 4.53 -0.22
N VAL A 103 -7.90 3.84 -0.68
CA VAL A 103 -7.84 2.44 -1.14
C VAL A 103 -8.32 2.34 -2.59
N THR A 104 -7.51 1.77 -3.48
CA THR A 104 -7.93 1.56 -4.87
C THR A 104 -8.89 0.38 -4.97
N VAL A 105 -10.01 0.60 -5.66
CA VAL A 105 -11.07 -0.39 -5.89
C VAL A 105 -11.52 -0.25 -7.34
N GLY A 106 -10.95 -1.04 -8.26
CA GLY A 106 -11.26 -0.91 -9.69
C GLY A 106 -10.83 0.45 -10.25
N SER A 107 -11.78 1.27 -10.70
CA SER A 107 -11.54 2.62 -11.24
C SER A 107 -11.90 3.74 -10.25
N GLU A 108 -11.90 3.45 -8.95
CA GLU A 108 -12.12 4.44 -7.90
C GLU A 108 -11.10 4.29 -6.76
N VAL A 109 -10.92 5.37 -6.01
CA VAL A 109 -10.30 5.35 -4.68
C VAL A 109 -11.39 5.59 -3.64
N GLN A 110 -11.47 4.71 -2.64
CA GLN A 110 -12.32 4.87 -1.47
C GLN A 110 -11.50 5.38 -0.30
N PHE A 111 -11.95 6.47 0.30
CA PHE A 111 -11.35 7.05 1.49
C PHE A 111 -12.01 6.45 2.72
N ILE A 112 -11.19 5.92 3.62
CA ILE A 112 -11.64 5.25 4.83
C ILE A 112 -10.93 5.91 6.02
N LYS A 113 -11.73 6.38 6.98
CA LYS A 113 -11.26 6.98 8.22
C LYS A 113 -11.18 5.95 9.33
N VAL A 114 -10.18 6.11 10.20
CA VAL A 114 -10.07 5.40 11.47
C VAL A 114 -10.57 6.32 12.58
N ASN A 115 -11.73 6.00 13.15
CA ASN A 115 -12.34 6.75 14.23
C ASN A 115 -12.60 5.80 15.41
N ASN A 116 -11.99 6.03 16.57
CA ASN A 116 -12.19 5.22 17.77
C ASN A 116 -12.08 3.70 17.52
N ASN A 117 -10.99 3.26 16.87
CA ASN A 117 -10.76 1.87 16.49
C ASN A 117 -11.81 1.27 15.53
N GLN A 118 -12.57 2.10 14.83
CA GLN A 118 -13.54 1.69 13.80
C GLN A 118 -13.16 2.26 12.44
N LEU A 119 -13.45 1.49 11.39
CA LEU A 119 -13.28 1.92 10.01
C LEU A 119 -14.59 2.48 9.44
N VAL A 120 -14.56 3.71 8.97
CA VAL A 120 -15.73 4.42 8.43
C VAL A 120 -15.43 4.87 7.00
N LYS A 121 -16.27 4.49 6.03
CA LYS A 121 -16.19 5.04 4.67
C LYS A 121 -16.54 6.51 4.69
N ASP A 122 -15.71 7.33 4.06
CA ASP A 122 -15.90 8.78 4.03
C ASP A 122 -16.38 9.23 2.65
N ARG A 123 -15.48 9.19 1.66
CA ARG A 123 -15.73 9.65 0.29
C ARG A 123 -15.11 8.71 -0.74
N LYS A 124 -15.40 8.95 -2.02
CA LYS A 124 -14.78 8.24 -3.14
C LYS A 124 -14.45 9.18 -4.28
N LEU A 125 -13.36 8.87 -4.98
CA LEU A 125 -12.97 9.53 -6.22
C LEU A 125 -13.02 8.51 -7.35
N LYS A 126 -13.61 8.88 -8.47
CA LYS A 126 -13.71 8.03 -9.66
C LYS A 126 -12.75 8.52 -10.72
N PHE A 127 -12.13 7.58 -11.41
CA PHE A 127 -11.24 7.83 -12.53
C PHE A 127 -11.77 7.11 -13.77
N GLN A 128 -11.26 7.50 -14.94
CA GLN A 128 -11.61 6.88 -16.23
C GLN A 128 -10.68 5.69 -16.58
N HIS A 129 -9.80 5.30 -15.66
CA HIS A 129 -8.86 4.18 -15.80
C HIS A 129 -8.90 3.29 -14.54
N GLY A 130 -8.36 2.07 -14.64
CA GLY A 130 -8.14 1.22 -13.47
C GLY A 130 -7.03 1.77 -12.56
N GLY A 131 -7.15 1.58 -11.26
CA GLY A 131 -6.16 1.94 -10.25
C GLY A 131 -5.37 0.71 -9.77
N TYR A 132 -4.08 0.66 -10.12
CA TYR A 132 -3.14 -0.44 -9.81
C TYR A 132 -2.03 -0.03 -8.83
N GLY A 133 -2.11 1.16 -8.26
CA GLY A 133 -1.16 1.68 -7.30
C GLY A 133 -1.56 3.07 -6.88
N ILE A 134 -1.22 3.43 -5.66
CA ILE A 134 -1.62 4.70 -5.05
C ILE A 134 -0.55 5.19 -4.10
N ALA A 135 -0.28 6.49 -4.12
CA ALA A 135 0.46 7.18 -3.08
C ALA A 135 -0.11 8.58 -2.87
N SER A 136 0.18 9.19 -1.73
CA SER A 136 -0.11 10.59 -1.48
C SER A 136 1.14 11.33 -1.06
N HIS A 137 1.28 12.56 -1.54
CA HIS A 137 2.36 13.45 -1.17
C HIS A 137 1.87 14.89 -1.20
N GLN A 138 2.08 15.64 -0.12
CA GLN A 138 1.77 17.09 -0.04
C GLN A 138 0.34 17.47 -0.48
N GLY A 139 -0.65 16.63 -0.22
CA GLY A 139 -2.05 16.90 -0.59
C GLY A 139 -2.44 16.49 -2.01
N ASP A 140 -1.50 15.91 -2.75
CA ASP A 140 -1.73 15.28 -4.04
C ASP A 140 -1.88 13.76 -3.91
N LEU A 141 -2.55 13.16 -4.88
CA LEU A 141 -2.81 11.74 -5.01
C LEU A 141 -2.25 11.22 -6.33
N PHE A 142 -1.28 10.33 -6.23
CA PHE A 142 -0.62 9.69 -7.36
C PHE A 142 -1.25 8.34 -7.58
N VAL A 143 -1.85 8.11 -8.75
CA VAL A 143 -2.53 6.86 -9.08
C VAL A 143 -1.93 6.29 -10.35
N THR A 144 -1.57 5.02 -10.33
CA THR A 144 -1.09 4.31 -11.52
C THR A 144 -2.22 3.54 -12.20
N SER A 145 -2.22 3.57 -13.54
CA SER A 145 -2.88 2.56 -14.36
C SER A 145 -1.90 1.43 -14.67
N GLY A 146 -2.27 0.52 -15.57
CA GLY A 146 -1.34 -0.51 -16.04
C GLY A 146 -0.12 0.06 -16.79
N THR A 147 -0.24 1.27 -17.35
CA THR A 147 0.78 1.87 -18.24
C THR A 147 1.07 3.33 -17.94
N GLU A 148 0.32 3.98 -17.07
CA GLU A 148 0.38 5.43 -16.87
C GLU A 148 0.43 5.79 -15.39
N LEU A 149 0.96 6.99 -15.11
CA LEU A 149 0.93 7.62 -13.80
C LEU A 149 0.20 8.95 -13.90
N TYR A 150 -0.76 9.14 -13.00
CA TYR A 150 -1.57 10.34 -12.90
C TYR A 150 -1.37 11.01 -11.55
N ASN A 151 -1.40 12.34 -11.54
CA ASN A 151 -1.51 13.16 -10.35
C ASN A 151 -2.92 13.75 -10.28
N TYR A 152 -3.62 13.51 -9.18
CA TYR A 152 -4.93 14.04 -8.86
C TYR A 152 -4.86 14.86 -7.57
N SER A 153 -5.63 15.93 -7.48
CA SER A 153 -5.93 16.54 -6.19
C SER A 153 -6.89 15.66 -5.38
N LEU A 154 -6.94 15.84 -4.06
CA LEU A 154 -7.80 15.05 -3.17
C LEU A 154 -9.31 15.28 -3.33
N ASP A 155 -9.71 16.27 -4.11
CA ASP A 155 -11.09 16.50 -4.56
C ASP A 155 -11.42 15.76 -5.89
N GLY A 156 -10.43 15.10 -6.51
CA GLY A 156 -10.60 14.27 -7.70
C GLY A 156 -10.30 14.96 -9.03
N LYS A 157 -9.84 16.22 -9.03
CA LYS A 157 -9.43 16.86 -10.28
C LYS A 157 -8.10 16.28 -10.76
N LEU A 158 -8.05 15.88 -12.04
CA LEU A 158 -6.79 15.50 -12.67
C LEU A 158 -5.90 16.75 -12.77
N VAL A 159 -4.76 16.72 -12.08
CA VAL A 159 -3.75 17.78 -12.12
C VAL A 159 -2.87 17.59 -13.34
N SER A 160 -2.31 16.38 -13.52
CA SER A 160 -1.42 16.07 -14.63
C SER A 160 -1.28 14.57 -14.88
N LYS A 161 -0.95 14.20 -16.13
CA LYS A 161 -0.45 12.86 -16.47
C LYS A 161 1.09 12.91 -16.46
N LEU A 162 1.70 12.24 -15.50
CA LEU A 162 3.15 12.32 -15.25
C LEU A 162 3.96 11.38 -16.13
N HIS A 163 3.40 10.21 -16.43
CA HIS A 163 4.07 9.21 -17.26
C HIS A 163 3.07 8.42 -18.10
N GLU A 164 3.52 8.00 -19.27
CA GLU A 164 2.83 7.06 -20.15
C GLU A 164 3.86 6.14 -20.80
N ASN A 165 3.75 4.85 -20.51
CA ASN A 165 4.54 3.86 -21.24
C ASN A 165 3.89 3.57 -22.60
N LYS A 166 4.41 4.22 -23.64
CA LYS A 166 3.97 4.04 -25.03
C LYS A 166 4.58 2.81 -25.71
N SER A 167 5.54 2.12 -25.08
CA SER A 167 6.26 1.00 -25.70
C SER A 167 5.48 -0.32 -25.69
N VAL A 168 4.24 -0.33 -25.18
CA VAL A 168 3.42 -1.54 -25.07
C VAL A 168 2.31 -1.55 -26.13
N THR A 169 2.71 -1.67 -27.40
CA THR A 169 1.81 -2.08 -28.50
C THR A 169 1.93 -3.60 -28.71
N GLY A 170 1.44 -4.41 -27.77
CA GLY A 170 1.48 -5.88 -27.90
C GLY A 170 0.91 -6.61 -26.69
N ARG A 171 0.27 -7.78 -26.92
CA ARG A 171 -0.32 -8.64 -25.87
C ARG A 171 0.77 -9.20 -24.94
N GLY A 172 1.07 -8.44 -23.89
CA GLY A 172 2.02 -8.79 -22.84
C GLY A 172 2.10 -7.65 -21.85
N LYS A 173 0.99 -7.36 -21.16
CA LYS A 173 0.88 -6.22 -20.24
C LYS A 173 1.72 -6.50 -18.98
N ASN A 174 2.98 -6.13 -19.01
CA ASN A 174 3.79 -6.07 -17.79
C ASN A 174 3.31 -4.88 -16.96
N HIS A 175 2.69 -5.17 -15.82
CA HIS A 175 2.32 -4.16 -14.84
C HIS A 175 3.60 -3.47 -14.36
N ILE A 176 3.74 -2.16 -14.63
CA ILE A 176 4.80 -1.39 -14.01
C ILE A 176 4.35 -1.11 -12.57
N GLY A 177 4.92 -1.86 -11.61
CA GLY A 177 4.66 -1.63 -10.19
C GLY A 177 5.10 -0.22 -9.78
N PHE A 178 4.39 0.38 -8.81
CA PHE A 178 4.63 1.75 -8.32
C PHE A 178 6.11 2.01 -7.96
N ILE A 179 6.78 1.00 -7.38
CA ILE A 179 8.21 1.03 -7.03
C ILE A 179 9.11 1.21 -8.27
N SER A 180 8.74 0.62 -9.42
CA SER A 180 9.49 0.77 -10.67
C SER A 180 9.31 2.15 -11.31
N MET A 181 8.21 2.85 -11.04
CA MET A 181 7.99 4.20 -11.60
C MET A 181 8.75 5.27 -10.80
N ILE A 182 8.84 5.14 -9.47
CA ILE A 182 9.55 6.11 -8.63
C ILE A 182 11.05 6.21 -9.01
N LYS A 183 11.69 5.10 -9.39
CA LYS A 183 13.11 5.12 -9.81
C LYS A 183 13.39 6.02 -11.04
N ASN A 184 12.38 6.30 -11.86
CA ASN A 184 12.52 7.08 -13.08
C ASN A 184 11.99 8.52 -12.95
N ILE A 185 11.47 8.90 -11.77
CA ILE A 185 11.03 10.27 -11.49
C ILE A 185 12.12 10.90 -10.63
N SER A 186 12.98 11.69 -11.25
CA SER A 186 13.84 12.63 -10.54
C SER A 186 12.93 13.73 -9.97
N LEU A 187 12.62 13.64 -8.68
CA LEU A 187 12.03 14.74 -7.91
C LEU A 187 13.12 15.75 -7.54
#